data_AF-A0A2W6DEC2-F1
#
_entry.id   AF-A0A2W6DEC2-F1
#
_cell.length_a   1.000
_cell.length_b   1.000
_cell.length_c   1.000
_cell.angle_alpha   90.00
_cell.angle_beta   90.00
_cell.angle_gamma   90.00
#
_symmetry.space_group_name_H-M   'P 1'
#
loop_
_entity.id
_entity.type
_entity.pdbx_description
1 polymer ?
#
loop_
_entity_poly.entity_id
_entity_poly.type
_entity_poly.pdbx_seq_one_letter_code
_entity_poly.pdbx_strand_id
1 'polypeptide(L)' 'MQVFASVPAGTTFASETTKVEVARSGDLAYSTGTYAFANPPIDKGKFVDVWKKQADGSWKAVIDIFNSDLPVTPPAK' A
#
# COMPACT_ATOMS: atom_id res chain seq x y z
N MET A 1 -1.52 -8.31 9.96
CA MET A 1 -0.65 -8.38 8.76
C MET A 1 -1.39 -9.21 7.73
N GLN A 2 -2.31 -8.59 6.98
CA GLN A 2 -3.15 -9.31 6.03
C GLN A 2 -2.51 -9.18 4.65
N VAL A 3 -1.93 -10.30 4.24
CA VAL A 3 -1.39 -10.62 2.93
C VAL A 3 -2.42 -10.34 1.82
N PHE A 4 -1.94 -9.87 0.65
CA PHE A 4 -2.61 -10.05 -0.65
C PHE A 4 -2.74 -11.55 -1.00
N ALA A 5 -3.38 -12.34 -0.14
CA ALA A 5 -3.74 -13.69 -0.46
C ALA A 5 -4.85 -13.61 -1.51
N SER A 6 -4.45 -13.62 -2.78
CA SER A 6 -5.27 -13.72 -4.00
C SER A 6 -6.05 -12.47 -4.43
N VAL A 7 -5.36 -11.48 -5.00
CA VAL A 7 -5.96 -10.63 -6.05
C VAL A 7 -5.88 -11.40 -7.37
N PRO A 8 -7.01 -11.74 -8.04
CA PRO A 8 -6.98 -12.47 -9.31
C PRO A 8 -6.17 -11.73 -10.38
N ALA A 9 -5.53 -12.49 -11.27
CA ALA A 9 -4.93 -11.91 -12.47
C ALA A 9 -5.98 -11.17 -13.30
N GLY A 10 -5.66 -9.99 -13.80
CA GLY A 10 -6.60 -9.14 -14.54
C GLY A 10 -7.49 -8.25 -13.66
N THR A 11 -7.31 -8.26 -12.34
CA THR A 11 -7.99 -7.29 -11.47
C THR A 11 -7.49 -5.88 -11.77
N THR A 12 -8.41 -4.98 -12.08
CA THR A 12 -8.10 -3.56 -12.25
C THR A 12 -7.80 -2.94 -10.90
N PHE A 13 -6.57 -2.45 -10.75
CA PHE A 13 -6.08 -1.74 -9.57
C PHE A 13 -5.87 -0.27 -9.91
N ALA A 14 -6.37 0.61 -9.06
CA ALA A 14 -6.07 2.03 -9.08
C ALA A 14 -5.47 2.44 -7.74
N SER A 15 -4.46 3.30 -7.76
CA SER A 15 -3.89 3.90 -6.55
C SER A 15 -3.59 5.37 -6.78
N GLU A 16 -3.66 6.14 -5.71
CA GLU A 16 -3.31 7.56 -5.69
C GLU A 16 -2.41 7.81 -4.48
N THR A 17 -1.21 8.34 -4.71
CA THR A 17 -0.33 8.79 -3.64
C THR A 17 -0.75 10.18 -3.19
N THR A 18 -1.15 10.32 -1.94
CA THR A 18 -1.66 11.58 -1.38
C THR A 18 -0.60 12.36 -0.62
N LYS A 19 0.45 11.68 -0.14
CA LYS A 19 1.55 12.30 0.60
C LYS A 19 2.86 11.59 0.35
N VAL A 20 3.94 12.37 0.29
CA VAL A 20 5.32 11.89 0.31
C VAL A 20 6.12 12.79 1.24
N GLU A 21 6.88 12.21 2.17
CA GLU A 21 7.83 12.95 2.99
C GLU A 21 9.18 12.23 3.02
N VAL A 22 10.25 13.00 2.86
CA VAL A 22 11.63 12.53 2.97
C VAL A 22 12.18 12.95 4.32
N ALA A 23 12.77 12.00 5.05
CA ALA A 23 13.44 12.28 6.31
C ALA A 23 14.60 13.26 6.09
N ARG A 24 14.92 14.07 7.10
CA ARG A 24 16.02 15.06 7.02
C ARG A 24 17.38 14.43 6.68
N SER A 25 17.61 13.17 7.03
CA SER A 25 18.80 12.39 6.67
C SER A 25 18.92 12.15 5.16
N GLY A 26 17.82 12.22 4.41
CA GLY A 26 17.80 12.02 2.96
C GLY A 26 17.92 10.56 2.50
N ASP A 27 17.93 9.60 3.44
CA ASP A 27 18.10 8.17 3.18
C ASP A 27 16.80 7.36 3.33
N LEU A 28 15.78 7.94 3.97
CA LEU A 28 14.46 7.36 4.17
C LEU A 28 13.37 8.32 3.72
N ALA A 29 12.27 7.75 3.23
CA ALA A 29 11.04 8.46 2.94
C ALA A 29 9.84 7.58 3.26
N TYR A 30 8.68 8.18 3.45
CA TYR A 30 7.43 7.45 3.44
C TYR A 30 6.45 8.09 2.46
N SER A 31 5.62 7.26 1.85
CA SER A 31 4.46 7.69 1.09
C SER A 31 3.20 7.10 1.68
N THR A 32 2.10 7.84 1.60
CA THR A 32 0.77 7.34 1.93
C THR A 32 -0.15 7.56 0.75
N GLY A 33 -1.20 6.77 0.66
CA GLY A 33 -2.22 6.97 -0.36
C GLY A 33 -3.41 6.06 -0.19
N THR A 34 -4.25 6.07 -1.21
CA THR A 34 -5.45 5.22 -1.29
C THR A 34 -5.35 4.24 -2.44
N TYR A 35 -6.05 3.13 -2.32
CA TYR A 35 -6.19 2.14 -3.40
C TYR A 35 -7.66 1.76 -3.63
N ALA A 36 -7.93 1.24 -4.82
CA ALA A 36 -9.19 0.61 -5.18
C ALA A 36 -8.99 -0.59 -6.12
N PHE A 37 -9.77 -1.65 -5.88
CA PHE A 37 -9.94 -2.79 -6.77
C PHE A 37 -11.35 -2.72 -7.39
N ALA A 38 -11.42 -2.65 -8.72
CA ALA A 38 -12.71 -2.46 -9.42
C ALA A 38 -13.46 -3.78 -9.69
N ASN A 39 -12.78 -4.92 -9.59
CA ASN A 39 -13.35 -6.26 -9.78
C ASN A 39 -13.16 -7.10 -8.51
N PRO A 40 -13.99 -8.14 -8.29
CA PRO A 40 -13.92 -8.98 -7.10
C PRO A 40 -12.50 -9.46 -6.73
N PRO A 41 -12.07 -9.29 -5.45
CA PRO A 41 -12.81 -8.59 -4.40
C PRO A 41 -12.85 -7.07 -4.66
N ILE A 42 -14.06 -6.51 -4.75
CA ILE A 42 -14.24 -5.05 -4.80
C ILE A 42 -13.85 -4.54 -3.42
N ASP A 43 -12.80 -3.74 -3.38
CA ASP A 43 -12.25 -3.23 -2.13
C ASP A 43 -11.62 -1.86 -2.39
N LYS A 44 -11.55 -1.06 -1.34
CA LYS A 44 -10.80 0.19 -1.31
C LYS A 44 -10.17 0.34 0.07
N GLY A 45 -9.09 1.10 0.12
CA GLY A 45 -8.42 1.33 1.38
C GLY A 45 -7.26 2.29 1.25
N LYS A 46 -6.32 2.13 2.16
CA LYS A 46 -5.18 3.01 2.34
C LYS A 46 -3.90 2.22 2.49
N PHE A 47 -2.80 2.81 2.07
CA PHE A 47 -1.47 2.23 2.14
C PHE A 47 -0.45 3.19 2.72
N VAL A 48 0.65 2.61 3.21
CA VAL A 48 1.88 3.28 3.60
C VAL A 48 3.05 2.48 3.04
N ASP A 49 3.91 3.14 2.27
CA ASP A 49 5.19 2.59 1.86
C ASP A 49 6.32 3.33 2.55
N VAL A 50 7.32 2.59 3.03
CA VAL A 50 8.60 3.14 3.46
C VAL A 50 9.63 2.86 2.38
N TRP A 51 10.35 3.90 2.00
CA TRP A 51 11.36 3.87 0.96
C TRP A 51 12.73 4.09 1.57
N LYS A 52 13.73 3.37 1.05
CA LYS A 52 15.13 3.57 1.38
C LYS A 52 15.93 3.92 0.14
N LYS A 53 16.75 4.97 0.24
CA LYS A 53 17.69 5.36 -0.81
C LYS A 53 18.86 4.36 -0.83
N GLN A 54 19.17 3.85 -2.01
CA GLN A 54 20.25 2.92 -2.26
C GLN A 54 21.56 3.67 -2.49
N ALA A 55 22.69 2.95 -2.47
CA ALA A 55 24.02 3.53 -2.68
C ALA A 55 24.18 4.19 -4.06
N ASP A 56 23.47 3.69 -5.08
CA ASP A 56 23.42 4.26 -6.43
C ASP A 56 22.47 5.48 -6.55
N GLY A 57 21.83 5.88 -5.45
CA GLY A 57 20.90 7.00 -5.39
C GLY A 57 19.45 6.66 -5.76
N SER A 58 19.16 5.44 -6.21
CA SER A 58 17.80 4.98 -6.48
C SER A 58 17.00 4.81 -5.18
N TRP A 59 15.67 4.87 -5.25
CA TRP A 59 14.79 4.57 -4.12
C TRP A 59 14.13 3.22 -4.31
N LYS A 60 14.03 2.44 -3.23
CA LYS A 60 13.30 1.17 -3.22
C LYS A 60 12.33 1.15 -2.04
N ALA A 61 11.10 0.71 -2.28
CA ALA A 61 10.19 0.37 -1.20
C ALA A 61 10.79 -0.80 -0.41
N VAL A 62 10.91 -0.63 0.90
CA VAL A 62 11.48 -1.62 1.82
C VAL A 62 10.44 -2.15 2.80
N ILE A 63 9.33 -1.42 2.99
CA ILE A 63 8.16 -1.84 3.75
C ILE A 63 6.94 -1.33 3.00
N ASP A 64 5.94 -2.18 2.82
CA ASP A 64 4.61 -1.86 2.30
C ASP A 64 3.60 -2.45 3.29
N ILE A 65 2.63 -1.62 3.68
CA ILE A 65 1.44 -2.07 4.38
C ILE A 65 0.22 -1.34 3.84
N PHE A 66 -0.88 -2.07 3.70
CA PHE A 66 -2.17 -1.51 3.39
C PHE A 66 -3.23 -2.10 4.30
N ASN A 67 -4.40 -1.47 4.34
CA ASN A 67 -5.58 -2.02 4.97
C ASN A 67 -6.84 -1.53 4.25
N SER A 68 -7.83 -2.42 4.23
CA SER A 68 -9.16 -2.16 3.67
C SER A 68 -9.93 -1.18 4.55
N ASP A 69 -10.75 -0.35 3.90
CA ASP A 69 -11.77 0.45 4.56
C ASP A 69 -13.08 -0.32 4.77
N LEU A 70 -13.20 -1.54 4.24
CA LEU A 70 -14.35 -2.39 4.46
C LEU A 70 -14.41 -2.81 5.94
N PRO A 71 -15.62 -2.92 6.51
CA PRO A 71 -15.79 -3.44 7.86
C PRO A 71 -15.19 -4.83 7.99
N VAL A 72 -14.49 -5.10 9.09
CA VAL A 72 -14.10 -6.47 9.44
C VAL A 72 -15.36 -7.22 9.83
N THR A 73 -15.74 -8.23 9.04
CA THR A 73 -16.83 -9.12 9.42
C THR A 73 -16.39 -9.95 10.62
N PRO A 74 -17.10 -9.92 11.76
CA PRO A 74 -16.77 -10.81 12.87
C PRO A 74 -16.85 -12.27 12.41
N PRO A 75 -15.96 -13.16 12.89
CA PRO A 75 -16.09 -14.58 12.61
C PRO A 75 -17.46 -15.08 13.06
N ALA A 76 -18.08 -15.94 12.25
CA ALA A 76 -19.31 -16.61 12.63
C ALA A 76 -19.10 -17.42 13.92
N LYS A 77 -20.10 -17.41 14.79
CA LYS A 77 -20.09 -18.12 16.08
C LYS A 77 -20.05 -19.64 15.88
#